data_AF-A0A7K1TTJ8-F1
#
_entry.id   AF-A0A7K1TTJ8-F1
#
_cell.length_a   1.000
_cell.length_b   1.000
_cell.length_c   1.000
_cell.angle_alpha   90.00
_cell.angle_beta   90.00
_cell.angle_gamma   90.00
#
_symmetry.space_group_name_H-M   'P 1'
#
loop_
_entity.id
_entity.type
_entity.pdbx_description
1 polymer ?
#
loop_
_entity_poly.entity_id
_entity_poly.type
_entity_poly.pdbx_seq_one_letter_code
_entity_poly.pdbx_strand_id
1 'polypeptide(L)'
;MNSTSVRAGGTIAAALVALLLLAGCASGPAAPDAERSQKPSASAEPAPSPASSGDPAAGLEDAFAERDAFFAEQKFPIDGTPPRANTAAQQELVKKQSEWVTSQGGSWSEQDESILLAMASDTCETGILNGHKIDGELLKQTIAGSPMLPQKGTPEQKAALEKNFADVSVFGATYLCPDDGEAWVAAFAEAYGE
;
A
#
# COMPACT_ATOMS: atom_id res chain seq x y z
N MET A 1 9.49 -29.00 59.27
CA MET A 1 10.65 -28.86 58.37
C MET A 1 10.18 -27.96 57.22
N ASN A 2 10.05 -26.65 57.44
CA ASN A 2 11.05 -25.61 57.19
C ASN A 2 11.82 -25.79 55.87
N SER A 3 11.46 -25.01 54.86
CA SER A 3 12.32 -23.92 54.38
C SER A 3 11.54 -22.97 53.47
N THR A 4 11.27 -21.78 54.00
CA THR A 4 11.01 -20.55 53.27
C THR A 4 12.32 -20.06 52.64
N SER A 5 12.26 -19.51 51.43
CA SER A 5 13.24 -18.53 50.97
C SER A 5 12.54 -17.41 50.22
N VAL A 6 13.04 -16.20 50.43
CA VAL A 6 12.36 -14.91 50.37
C VAL A 6 13.19 -13.97 49.48
N ARG A 7 12.48 -13.13 48.71
CA ARG A 7 12.83 -11.78 48.21
C ARG A 7 13.84 -11.54 47.06
N ALA A 8 13.31 -10.74 46.11
CA ALA A 8 13.73 -9.38 45.70
C ALA A 8 14.80 -9.18 44.60
N GLY A 9 14.51 -8.16 43.77
CA GLY A 9 15.34 -7.55 42.72
C GLY A 9 14.63 -7.61 41.37
N GLY A 10 14.13 -6.56 40.71
CA GLY A 10 14.41 -5.12 40.79
C GLY A 10 15.54 -4.74 39.83
N THR A 11 15.19 -4.20 38.65
CA THR A 11 15.90 -3.27 37.70
C THR A 11 15.61 -3.65 36.23
N ILE A 12 14.89 -2.82 35.46
CA ILE A 12 15.33 -1.70 34.59
C ILE A 12 16.04 -2.16 33.30
N ALA A 13 15.32 -1.96 32.19
CA ALA A 13 15.70 -1.51 30.84
C ALA A 13 17.08 -1.85 30.24
N ALA A 14 17.06 -2.29 28.98
CA ALA A 14 17.91 -1.72 27.94
C ALA A 14 17.31 -1.97 26.54
N ALA A 15 16.98 -0.87 25.86
CA ALA A 15 16.74 -0.82 24.43
C ALA A 15 18.02 -1.18 23.67
N LEU A 16 17.88 -1.84 22.52
CA LEU A 16 18.94 -1.93 21.52
C LEU A 16 18.40 -1.40 20.19
N VAL A 17 18.59 -0.10 20.02
CA VAL A 17 18.63 0.61 18.74
C VAL A 17 19.96 0.23 18.08
N ALA A 18 19.91 -0.40 16.91
CA ALA A 18 21.11 -0.63 16.10
C ALA A 18 21.14 0.37 14.95
N LEU A 19 22.08 1.31 15.05
CA LEU A 19 22.46 2.28 14.02
C LEU A 19 23.07 1.59 12.80
N LEU A 20 22.68 2.02 11.60
CA LEU A 20 23.53 1.96 10.41
C LEU A 20 23.53 3.34 9.74
N LEU A 21 24.69 4.01 9.84
CA LEU A 21 25.10 5.18 9.06
C LEU A 21 26.34 4.78 8.24
N LEU A 22 26.63 5.60 7.21
CA LEU A 22 27.77 5.64 6.27
C LEU A 22 27.36 5.14 4.88
N ALA A 23 27.57 5.83 3.75
CA ALA A 23 28.30 7.04 3.35
C ALA A 23 27.64 7.56 2.04
N GLY A 24 27.63 8.85 1.68
CA GLY A 24 28.79 9.62 1.22
C GLY A 24 28.60 10.05 -0.26
N CYS A 25 28.56 11.36 -0.47
CA CYS A 25 28.28 12.13 -1.70
C CYS A 25 29.13 11.80 -2.95
N ALA A 26 28.59 12.12 -4.14
CA ALA A 26 29.27 12.98 -5.13
C ALA A 26 28.31 13.52 -6.19
N SER A 27 28.19 14.85 -6.28
CA SER A 27 27.56 15.58 -7.38
C SER A 27 28.62 16.17 -8.31
N GLY A 28 28.32 16.26 -9.60
CA GLY A 28 28.82 17.29 -10.51
C GLY A 28 29.26 16.79 -11.90
N PRO A 29 29.45 17.68 -12.90
CA PRO A 29 28.83 18.98 -13.15
C PRO A 29 28.18 19.06 -14.58
N ALA A 30 27.49 20.17 -14.86
CA ALA A 30 26.86 20.47 -16.16
C ALA A 30 27.73 21.35 -17.09
N ALA A 31 27.63 21.08 -18.40
CA ALA A 31 27.65 21.98 -19.58
C ALA A 31 28.95 22.79 -19.90
N PRO A 32 29.20 23.30 -21.15
CA PRO A 32 28.21 23.76 -22.15
C PRO A 32 28.51 23.57 -23.66
N ASP A 33 27.48 24.00 -24.42
CA ASP A 33 27.21 24.23 -25.84
C ASP A 33 28.30 24.38 -26.90
N ALA A 34 27.97 23.88 -28.11
CA ALA A 34 28.29 24.53 -29.37
C ALA A 34 27.16 24.36 -30.40
N GLU A 35 26.43 25.46 -30.60
CA GLU A 35 25.47 25.78 -31.67
C GLU A 35 26.08 25.64 -33.09
N ARG A 36 25.29 25.15 -34.07
CA ARG A 36 24.75 25.96 -35.20
C ARG A 36 24.27 25.11 -36.39
N SER A 37 22.93 25.02 -36.50
CA SER A 37 22.07 25.36 -37.65
C SER A 37 22.35 24.79 -39.06
N GLN A 38 21.36 24.07 -39.63
CA GLN A 38 20.47 24.57 -40.71
C GLN A 38 19.39 23.51 -41.12
N LYS A 39 18.12 23.92 -41.10
CA LYS A 39 16.94 23.33 -41.80
C LYS A 39 16.98 23.76 -43.30
N PRO A 40 16.12 23.32 -44.26
CA PRO A 40 14.91 22.49 -44.13
C PRO A 40 14.63 21.45 -45.25
N SER A 41 13.76 20.47 -44.99
CA SER A 41 12.73 20.09 -45.97
C SER A 41 11.59 19.31 -45.32
N ALA A 42 10.39 19.52 -45.82
CA ALA A 42 9.13 19.06 -45.29
C ALA A 42 8.88 17.57 -45.55
N SER A 43 8.39 16.86 -44.53
CA SER A 43 7.50 15.72 -44.69
C SER A 43 6.46 15.84 -43.60
N ALA A 44 5.21 16.05 -44.00
CA ALA A 44 4.08 16.13 -43.09
C ALA A 44 3.76 14.71 -42.60
N GLU A 45 4.27 14.38 -41.42
CA GLU A 45 3.79 13.27 -40.61
C GLU A 45 2.48 13.70 -39.93
N PRO A 46 1.48 12.82 -39.73
CA PRO A 46 0.21 13.20 -39.13
C PRO A 46 0.47 13.75 -37.74
N ALA A 47 -0.14 14.89 -37.42
CA ALA A 47 -0.14 15.42 -36.06
C ALA A 47 -0.57 14.33 -35.07
N PRO A 48 0.05 14.22 -33.88
CA PRO A 48 -0.52 13.40 -32.82
C PRO A 48 -1.95 13.88 -32.60
N SER A 49 -2.90 12.95 -32.64
CA SER A 49 -4.28 13.22 -32.23
C SER A 49 -4.25 14.01 -30.92
N PRO A 50 -5.06 15.08 -30.77
CA PRO A 50 -5.19 15.70 -29.46
C PRO A 50 -5.56 14.58 -28.50
N ALA A 51 -4.78 14.45 -27.41
CA ALA A 51 -5.20 13.66 -26.26
C ALA A 51 -6.66 14.02 -26.03
N SER A 52 -7.54 13.02 -26.10
CA SER A 52 -8.96 13.21 -25.88
C SER A 52 -9.05 14.04 -24.62
N SER A 53 -9.50 15.28 -24.76
CA SER A 53 -9.97 16.06 -23.62
C SER A 53 -11.29 15.39 -23.25
N GLY A 54 -11.17 14.16 -22.72
CA GLY A 54 -12.29 13.39 -22.25
C GLY A 54 -12.98 14.24 -21.21
N ASP A 55 -14.30 14.26 -21.26
CA ASP A 55 -15.10 14.88 -20.22
C ASP A 55 -14.64 14.28 -18.88
N PRO A 56 -14.14 15.08 -17.93
CA PRO A 56 -13.74 14.56 -16.63
C PRO A 56 -14.89 13.85 -15.90
N ALA A 57 -16.15 14.17 -16.24
CA ALA A 57 -17.31 13.43 -15.75
C ALA A 57 -17.34 11.98 -16.28
N ALA A 58 -17.09 11.79 -17.58
CA ALA A 58 -17.06 10.47 -18.20
C ALA A 58 -15.98 9.57 -17.57
N GLY A 59 -14.81 10.13 -17.26
CA GLY A 59 -13.75 9.39 -16.56
C GLY A 59 -14.12 8.96 -15.13
N LEU A 60 -14.95 9.73 -14.43
CA LEU A 60 -15.44 9.34 -13.09
C LEU A 60 -16.55 8.28 -13.17
N GLU A 61 -17.43 8.39 -14.16
CA GLU A 61 -18.49 7.41 -14.40
C GLU A 61 -17.92 6.04 -14.75
N ASP A 62 -16.85 5.99 -15.56
CA ASP A 62 -16.11 4.78 -15.87
C ASP A 62 -15.45 4.17 -14.61
N ALA A 63 -14.82 5.00 -13.77
CA ALA A 63 -14.20 4.53 -12.53
C ALA A 63 -15.20 3.93 -11.54
N PHE A 64 -16.40 4.52 -11.40
CA PHE A 64 -17.45 3.93 -10.56
C PHE A 64 -18.00 2.63 -11.12
N ALA A 65 -18.16 2.53 -12.45
CA ALA A 65 -18.59 1.30 -13.09
C ALA A 65 -17.56 0.17 -12.92
N GLU A 66 -16.27 0.49 -13.05
CA GLU A 66 -15.19 -0.46 -12.80
C GLU A 66 -15.15 -0.90 -11.34
N ARG A 67 -15.27 0.04 -10.39
CA ARG A 67 -15.35 -0.28 -8.96
C ARG A 67 -16.47 -1.27 -8.70
N ASP A 68 -17.68 -0.99 -9.19
CA ASP A 68 -18.83 -1.85 -8.95
C ASP A 68 -18.62 -3.25 -9.57
N ALA A 69 -17.97 -3.33 -10.73
CA ALA A 69 -17.57 -4.59 -11.34
C ALA A 69 -16.55 -5.35 -10.48
N PHE A 70 -15.53 -4.67 -9.93
CA PHE A 70 -14.55 -5.24 -9.02
C PHE A 70 -15.21 -5.86 -7.79
N PHE A 71 -16.08 -5.12 -7.08
CA PHE A 71 -16.76 -5.65 -5.88
C PHE A 71 -17.68 -6.83 -6.21
N ALA A 72 -18.34 -6.80 -7.37
CA ALA A 72 -19.18 -7.90 -7.84
C ALA A 72 -18.36 -9.15 -8.19
N GLU A 73 -17.25 -9.00 -8.92
CA GLU A 73 -16.34 -10.11 -9.28
C GLU A 73 -15.71 -10.74 -8.05
N GLN A 74 -15.24 -9.89 -7.11
CA GLN A 74 -14.69 -10.33 -5.84
C GLN A 74 -15.75 -10.82 -4.85
N LYS A 75 -17.04 -10.72 -5.19
CA LYS A 75 -18.17 -11.17 -4.36
C LYS A 75 -18.16 -10.58 -2.95
N PHE A 76 -17.75 -9.32 -2.84
CA PHE A 76 -17.78 -8.61 -1.57
C PHE A 76 -19.23 -8.31 -1.15
N PRO A 77 -19.56 -8.46 0.15
CA PRO A 77 -20.89 -8.13 0.66
C PRO A 77 -21.12 -6.61 0.63
N ILE A 78 -22.29 -6.20 0.14
CA ILE A 78 -22.72 -4.78 0.12
C ILE A 78 -23.73 -4.44 1.23
N ASP A 79 -24.10 -5.42 2.05
CA ASP A 79 -25.09 -5.29 3.13
C ASP A 79 -24.46 -4.95 4.49
N GLY A 80 -23.13 -4.75 4.53
CA GLY A 80 -22.37 -4.48 5.75
C GLY A 80 -21.96 -5.71 6.54
N THR A 81 -22.24 -6.92 6.03
CA THR A 81 -21.68 -8.15 6.62
C THR A 81 -20.16 -8.16 6.48
N PRO A 82 -19.38 -8.61 7.49
CA PRO A 82 -17.93 -8.73 7.36
C PRO A 82 -17.53 -9.64 6.18
N PRO A 83 -16.57 -9.24 5.33
CA PRO A 83 -16.19 -10.03 4.16
C PRO A 83 -15.50 -11.33 4.57
N ARG A 84 -15.73 -12.39 3.80
CA ARG A 84 -15.05 -13.69 3.89
C ARG A 84 -14.58 -14.12 2.51
N ALA A 85 -13.54 -14.95 2.45
CA ALA A 85 -12.97 -15.35 1.16
C ALA A 85 -13.93 -16.21 0.33
N ASN A 86 -14.35 -15.70 -0.83
CA ASN A 86 -15.29 -16.33 -1.76
C ASN A 86 -14.70 -16.57 -3.17
N THR A 87 -13.57 -15.92 -3.49
CA THR A 87 -12.81 -16.13 -4.73
C THR A 87 -11.50 -16.86 -4.46
N ALA A 88 -10.92 -17.46 -5.50
CA ALA A 88 -9.62 -18.13 -5.38
C ALA A 88 -8.51 -17.15 -4.96
N ALA A 89 -8.52 -15.93 -5.49
CA ALA A 89 -7.57 -14.88 -5.13
C ALA A 89 -7.68 -14.49 -3.64
N GLN A 90 -8.90 -14.31 -3.13
CA GLN A 90 -9.12 -14.05 -1.70
C GLN A 90 -8.66 -15.21 -0.83
N GLN A 91 -8.92 -16.46 -1.23
CA GLN A 91 -8.49 -17.65 -0.49
C GLN A 91 -6.96 -17.76 -0.44
N GLU A 92 -6.28 -17.48 -1.55
CA GLU A 92 -4.82 -17.43 -1.63
C GLU A 92 -4.26 -16.34 -0.71
N LEU A 93 -4.81 -15.12 -0.80
CA LEU A 93 -4.45 -13.99 0.07
C LEU A 93 -4.56 -14.35 1.56
N VAL A 94 -5.74 -14.83 1.98
CA VAL A 94 -6.00 -15.21 3.39
C VAL A 94 -5.08 -16.32 3.85
N LYS A 95 -4.85 -17.33 3.00
CA LYS A 95 -3.91 -18.40 3.30
C LYS A 95 -2.50 -17.85 3.52
N LYS A 96 -1.99 -17.02 2.61
CA LYS A 96 -0.62 -16.50 2.71
C LYS A 96 -0.44 -15.59 3.92
N GLN A 97 -1.40 -14.71 4.19
CA GLN A 97 -1.33 -13.84 5.36
C GLN A 97 -1.42 -14.64 6.67
N SER A 98 -2.35 -15.60 6.76
CA SER A 98 -2.50 -16.43 7.96
C SER A 98 -1.27 -17.32 8.22
N GLU A 99 -0.67 -17.88 7.17
CA GLU A 99 0.60 -18.61 7.24
C GLU A 99 1.72 -17.71 7.77
N TRP A 100 1.83 -16.48 7.25
CA TRP A 100 2.83 -15.52 7.71
C TRP A 100 2.61 -15.15 9.19
N VAL A 101 1.40 -14.75 9.59
CA VAL A 101 1.08 -14.40 10.99
C VAL A 101 1.41 -15.56 11.93
N THR A 102 1.03 -16.78 11.56
CA THR A 102 1.30 -17.98 12.37
C THR A 102 2.80 -18.28 12.44
N SER A 103 3.55 -18.06 11.36
CA SER A 103 5.01 -18.23 11.35
C SER A 103 5.73 -17.26 12.30
N GLN A 104 5.14 -16.09 12.56
CA GLN A 104 5.63 -15.11 13.52
C GLN A 104 5.17 -15.39 14.96
N GLY A 105 4.53 -16.54 15.21
CA GLY A 105 3.99 -16.93 16.52
C GLY A 105 2.66 -16.27 16.88
N GLY A 106 2.01 -15.61 15.92
CA GLY A 106 0.66 -15.05 16.08
C GLY A 106 -0.44 -16.09 15.96
N SER A 107 -1.67 -15.69 16.28
CA SER A 107 -2.89 -16.46 16.01
C SER A 107 -3.69 -15.80 14.89
N TRP A 108 -4.40 -16.60 14.10
CA TRP A 108 -5.30 -16.12 13.05
C TRP A 108 -6.76 -16.38 13.42
N SER A 109 -7.59 -15.35 13.35
CA SER A 109 -9.03 -15.40 13.63
C SER A 109 -9.87 -15.05 12.40
N GLU A 110 -11.18 -15.30 12.47
CA GLU A 110 -12.12 -14.86 11.43
C GLU A 110 -12.21 -13.34 11.29
N GLN A 111 -11.96 -12.62 12.40
CA GLN A 111 -11.90 -11.17 12.40
C GLN A 111 -10.67 -10.67 11.64
N ASP A 112 -9.52 -11.33 11.77
CA ASP A 112 -8.30 -10.98 11.04
C ASP A 112 -8.49 -11.19 9.52
N GLU A 113 -9.18 -12.27 9.13
CA GLU A 113 -9.57 -12.47 7.73
C GLU A 113 -10.46 -11.33 7.21
N SER A 114 -11.48 -10.95 7.98
CA SER A 114 -12.40 -9.88 7.57
C SER A 114 -11.68 -8.54 7.43
N ILE A 115 -10.75 -8.24 8.35
CA ILE A 115 -9.91 -7.04 8.33
C ILE A 115 -8.99 -7.05 7.10
N LEU A 116 -8.29 -8.16 6.84
CA LEU A 116 -7.41 -8.30 5.68
C LEU A 116 -8.16 -8.04 4.37
N LEU A 117 -9.32 -8.67 4.21
CA LEU A 117 -10.11 -8.57 2.99
C LEU A 117 -10.67 -7.15 2.78
N ALA A 118 -11.11 -6.48 3.87
CA ALA A 118 -11.54 -5.08 3.81
C ALA A 118 -10.38 -4.13 3.46
N MET A 119 -9.21 -4.32 4.08
CA MET A 119 -8.02 -3.51 3.77
C MET A 119 -7.59 -3.66 2.30
N ALA A 120 -7.60 -4.89 1.79
CA ALA A 120 -7.27 -5.17 0.40
C ALA A 120 -8.31 -4.58 -0.57
N SER A 121 -9.61 -4.69 -0.27
CA SER A 121 -10.66 -4.08 -1.11
C SER A 121 -10.59 -2.57 -1.13
N ASP A 122 -10.37 -1.92 0.02
CA ASP A 122 -10.26 -0.46 0.11
C ASP A 122 -9.06 0.07 -0.69
N THR A 123 -7.96 -0.70 -0.70
CA THR A 123 -6.75 -0.37 -1.47
C THR A 123 -7.02 -0.48 -2.97
N CYS A 124 -7.67 -1.56 -3.43
CA CYS A 124 -8.04 -1.71 -4.83
C CYS A 124 -9.08 -0.69 -5.28
N GLU A 125 -10.11 -0.40 -4.46
CA GLU A 125 -11.07 0.66 -4.73
C GLU A 125 -10.37 2.02 -4.87
N THR A 126 -9.40 2.31 -4.00
CA THR A 126 -8.60 3.55 -4.11
C THR A 126 -7.90 3.63 -5.46
N GLY A 127 -7.27 2.54 -5.92
CA GLY A 127 -6.59 2.49 -7.22
C GLY A 127 -7.54 2.83 -8.36
N ILE A 128 -8.69 2.14 -8.41
CA ILE A 128 -9.73 2.34 -9.41
C ILE A 128 -10.25 3.79 -9.39
N LEU A 129 -10.61 4.32 -8.22
CA LEU A 129 -11.16 5.67 -8.09
C LEU A 129 -10.15 6.78 -8.39
N ASN A 130 -8.86 6.46 -8.39
CA ASN A 130 -7.79 7.37 -8.82
C ASN A 130 -7.32 7.09 -10.26
N GLY A 131 -8.05 6.27 -11.01
CA GLY A 131 -7.73 5.91 -12.40
C GLY A 131 -6.39 5.20 -12.52
N HIS A 132 -6.08 4.31 -11.58
CA HIS A 132 -4.84 3.53 -11.48
C HIS A 132 -3.56 4.36 -11.38
N LYS A 133 -3.68 5.65 -11.02
CA LYS A 133 -2.53 6.52 -10.76
C LYS A 133 -2.11 6.39 -9.32
N ILE A 134 -1.24 5.42 -9.07
CA ILE A 134 -0.79 5.04 -7.74
C ILE A 134 0.64 5.56 -7.51
N ASP A 135 0.83 6.32 -6.44
CA ASP A 135 2.13 6.82 -5.98
C ASP A 135 2.20 6.82 -4.44
N GLY A 136 3.40 7.12 -3.88
CA GLY A 136 3.61 7.10 -2.44
C GLY A 136 2.79 8.14 -1.66
N GLU A 137 2.37 9.23 -2.29
CA GLU A 137 1.54 10.25 -1.66
C GLU A 137 0.08 9.78 -1.56
N LEU A 138 -0.46 9.18 -2.63
CA LEU A 138 -1.77 8.55 -2.60
C LEU A 138 -1.83 7.47 -1.51
N LEU A 139 -0.82 6.60 -1.44
CA LEU A 139 -0.75 5.59 -0.38
C LEU A 139 -0.80 6.22 1.01
N LYS A 140 0.03 7.23 1.29
CA LYS A 140 0.02 7.92 2.59
C LYS A 140 -1.35 8.51 2.93
N GLN A 141 -2.02 9.12 1.95
CA GLN A 141 -3.35 9.69 2.15
C GLN A 141 -4.41 8.62 2.44
N THR A 142 -4.40 7.53 1.69
CA THR A 142 -5.31 6.40 1.91
C THR A 142 -5.14 5.79 3.30
N ILE A 143 -3.90 5.55 3.71
CA ILE A 143 -3.59 4.94 5.00
C ILE A 143 -3.95 5.90 6.14
N ALA A 144 -3.57 7.18 6.06
CA ALA A 144 -3.89 8.18 7.07
C ALA A 144 -5.41 8.44 7.20
N GLY A 145 -6.16 8.26 6.10
CA GLY A 145 -7.62 8.39 6.08
C GLY A 145 -8.37 7.19 6.65
N SER A 146 -7.69 6.07 6.91
CA SER A 146 -8.34 4.83 7.34
C SER A 146 -8.90 4.94 8.77
N PRO A 147 -10.19 4.62 8.99
CA PRO A 147 -10.77 4.56 10.33
C PRO A 147 -10.25 3.37 11.16
N MET A 148 -9.51 2.44 10.54
CA MET A 148 -8.97 1.24 11.19
C MET A 148 -7.72 1.54 12.03
N LEU A 149 -7.06 2.68 11.79
CA LEU A 149 -5.89 3.07 12.56
C LEU A 149 -6.29 3.68 13.93
N PRO A 150 -5.66 3.25 15.03
CA PRO A 150 -5.96 3.74 16.37
C PRO A 150 -5.49 5.18 16.56
N GLN A 151 -6.38 5.99 17.14
CA GLN A 151 -6.11 7.41 17.42
C GLN A 151 -5.22 7.63 18.65
N LYS A 152 -4.96 6.58 19.44
CA LYS A 152 -4.18 6.62 20.70
C LYS A 152 -2.86 5.88 20.53
N GLY A 153 -1.84 6.30 21.27
CA GLY A 153 -0.49 5.75 21.22
C GLY A 153 0.58 6.84 21.13
N THR A 154 1.83 6.48 21.36
CA THR A 154 2.98 7.35 21.09
C THR A 154 3.15 7.59 19.58
N PRO A 155 3.81 8.68 19.16
CA PRO A 155 4.11 8.91 17.75
C PRO A 155 4.80 7.71 17.07
N GLU A 156 5.74 7.06 17.78
CA GLU A 156 6.50 5.94 17.27
C GLU A 156 5.62 4.69 17.07
N GLN A 157 4.72 4.41 18.02
CA GLN A 157 3.77 3.31 17.90
C GLN A 157 2.80 3.53 16.74
N LYS A 158 2.35 4.77 16.55
CA LYS A 158 1.46 5.14 15.45
C LYS A 158 2.16 4.95 14.10
N ALA A 159 3.38 5.45 13.96
CA ALA A 159 4.16 5.31 12.73
C ALA A 159 4.44 3.84 12.38
N ALA A 160 4.81 3.02 13.37
CA ALA A 160 5.04 1.60 13.15
C ALA A 160 3.77 0.87 12.71
N LEU A 161 2.62 1.19 13.32
CA LEU A 161 1.35 0.58 12.96
C LEU A 161 0.84 1.06 11.60
N GLU A 162 1.01 2.34 11.28
CA GLU A 162 0.69 2.90 9.97
C GLU A 162 1.46 2.17 8.87
N LYS A 163 2.78 2.01 9.04
CA LYS A 163 3.61 1.26 8.09
C LYS A 163 3.18 -0.20 7.94
N ASN A 164 2.91 -0.89 9.05
CA ASN A 164 2.41 -2.27 9.00
C ASN A 164 1.04 -2.37 8.32
N PHE A 165 0.17 -1.39 8.54
CA PHE A 165 -1.14 -1.33 7.88
C PHE A 165 -0.97 -1.11 6.38
N ALA A 166 -0.08 -0.20 5.96
CA ALA A 166 0.27 0.01 4.56
C ALA A 166 0.84 -1.24 3.90
N ASP A 167 1.76 -1.93 4.55
CA ASP A 167 2.38 -3.16 4.04
C ASP A 167 1.33 -4.25 3.79
N VAL A 168 0.44 -4.49 4.77
CA VAL A 168 -0.64 -5.49 4.64
C VAL A 168 -1.67 -5.09 3.57
N SER A 169 -2.01 -3.80 3.47
CA SER A 169 -2.90 -3.26 2.42
C SER A 169 -2.32 -3.51 1.03
N VAL A 170 -1.05 -3.15 0.82
CA VAL A 170 -0.35 -3.34 -0.46
C VAL A 170 -0.20 -4.83 -0.78
N PHE A 171 0.18 -5.65 0.21
CA PHE A 171 0.21 -7.11 0.04
C PHE A 171 -1.15 -7.63 -0.45
N GLY A 172 -2.25 -7.21 0.18
CA GLY A 172 -3.61 -7.56 -0.25
C GLY A 172 -3.92 -7.16 -1.69
N ALA A 173 -3.54 -5.94 -2.08
CA ALA A 173 -3.75 -5.42 -3.44
C ALA A 173 -3.06 -6.28 -4.50
N THR A 174 -1.87 -6.83 -4.23
CA THR A 174 -1.16 -7.73 -5.17
C THR A 174 -1.94 -9.00 -5.53
N TYR A 175 -2.93 -9.40 -4.72
CA TYR A 175 -3.81 -10.54 -5.01
C TYR A 175 -5.15 -10.12 -5.60
N LEU A 176 -5.77 -9.05 -5.08
CA LEU A 176 -7.14 -8.70 -5.46
C LEU A 176 -7.23 -7.78 -6.68
N CYS A 177 -6.22 -6.95 -6.91
CA CYS A 177 -6.09 -6.07 -8.08
C CYS A 177 -4.68 -6.18 -8.66
N PRO A 178 -4.32 -7.35 -9.24
CA PRO A 178 -2.94 -7.65 -9.64
C PRO A 178 -2.38 -6.68 -10.71
N ASP A 179 -3.24 -6.08 -11.53
CA ASP A 179 -2.83 -5.09 -12.55
C ASP A 179 -2.24 -3.82 -11.90
N ASP A 180 -2.64 -3.49 -10.68
CA ASP A 180 -2.12 -2.38 -9.87
C ASP A 180 -1.04 -2.81 -8.87
N GLY A 181 -0.80 -4.12 -8.71
CA GLY A 181 0.02 -4.67 -7.63
C GLY A 181 1.44 -4.13 -7.60
N GLU A 182 2.11 -4.07 -8.76
CA GLU A 182 3.47 -3.52 -8.86
C GLU A 182 3.51 -2.01 -8.54
N ALA A 183 2.47 -1.26 -8.92
CA ALA A 183 2.38 0.17 -8.63
C ALA A 183 2.19 0.43 -7.13
N TRP A 184 1.39 -0.38 -6.44
CA TRP A 184 1.23 -0.31 -4.98
C TRP A 184 2.52 -0.67 -4.23
N VAL A 185 3.27 -1.66 -4.70
CA VAL A 185 4.58 -2.01 -4.14
C VAL A 185 5.57 -0.85 -4.33
N ALA A 186 5.60 -0.23 -5.50
CA ALA A 186 6.43 0.94 -5.75
C ALA A 186 6.03 2.15 -4.88
N ALA A 187 4.74 2.39 -4.70
CA ALA A 187 4.23 3.44 -3.83
C ALA A 187 4.63 3.22 -2.35
N PHE A 188 4.62 1.97 -1.88
CA PHE A 188 5.10 1.63 -0.53
C PHE A 188 6.59 1.94 -0.36
N ALA A 189 7.42 1.53 -1.32
CA ALA A 189 8.85 1.83 -1.36
C ALA A 189 9.11 3.35 -1.33
N GLU A 190 8.39 4.13 -2.15
CA GLU A 190 8.47 5.60 -2.17
C GLU A 190 8.04 6.22 -0.83
N ALA A 191 6.94 5.73 -0.26
CA ALA A 191 6.33 6.28 0.95
C ALA A 191 7.21 6.05 2.19
N TYR A 192 7.80 4.85 2.33
CA TYR A 192 8.45 4.37 3.55
C TYR A 192 9.96 4.09 3.41
N GLY A 193 10.53 4.29 2.22
CA GLY A 193 11.98 4.23 1.97
C GLY A 193 12.58 2.82 1.99
N GLU A 194 11.86 1.84 1.42
CA GLU A 194 12.29 0.43 1.32
C GLU A 194 12.60 -0.02 -0.11
#